data_AF-A0AAV3T6R2-F1
#
_entry.id   AF-A0AAV3T6R2-F1
#
_cell.length_a   1.000
_cell.length_b   1.000
_cell.length_c   1.000
_cell.angle_alpha   90.00
_cell.angle_beta   90.00
_cell.angle_gamma   90.00
#
_symmetry.space_group_name_H-M   'P 1'
#
loop_
_entity.id
_entity.type
_entity.pdbx_description
1 polymer ?
#
loop_
_entity_poly.entity_id
_entity_poly.type
_entity_poly.pdbx_seq_one_letter_code
_entity_poly.pdbx_strand_id
1 'polypeptide(L)'
;MTNWRAAVVGFLVITVLGAVGVVVPGLGQLAAGLIGGFVAGYMAGGSLGSGAWHGLLAGSLGGIAAAAILWLGLTVIGFVGGPVGAALGSLGGLVLAVSIVAFSMIVALESAVAGAIGAAVAGDEEPRRRTAAR
;
A
#
# COMPACT_ATOMS: atom_id res chain seq x y z
N MET A 1 -13.51 -11.98 7.38
CA MET A 1 -13.84 -11.75 5.95
C MET A 1 -13.23 -10.42 5.56
N THR A 2 -12.65 -10.31 4.36
CA THR A 2 -11.93 -9.09 3.93
C THR A 2 -12.91 -7.95 3.65
N ASN A 3 -12.77 -6.83 4.37
CA ASN A 3 -13.38 -5.55 4.06
C ASN A 3 -12.53 -4.82 3.01
N TRP A 4 -12.88 -5.01 1.74
CA TRP A 4 -12.17 -4.38 0.62
C TRP A 4 -12.18 -2.86 0.66
N ARG A 5 -13.21 -2.24 1.25
CA ARG A 5 -13.26 -0.78 1.38
C ARG A 5 -12.12 -0.28 2.27
N ALA A 6 -11.84 -0.97 3.37
CA ALA A 6 -10.73 -0.62 4.26
C ALA A 6 -9.36 -0.78 3.57
N ALA A 7 -9.16 -1.89 2.86
CA ALA A 7 -7.92 -2.14 2.12
C ALA A 7 -7.69 -1.10 1.01
N VAL A 8 -8.73 -0.77 0.23
CA VAL A 8 -8.64 0.22 -0.86
C VAL A 8 -8.40 1.63 -0.31
N VAL A 9 -9.07 2.04 0.77
CA VAL A 9 -8.82 3.35 1.36
C VAL A 9 -7.40 3.44 1.92
N GLY A 10 -6.92 2.41 2.61
CA GLY A 10 -5.52 2.35 3.04
C GLY A 10 -4.55 2.47 1.86
N PHE A 11 -4.78 1.72 0.78
CA PHE A 11 -3.99 1.81 -0.45
C PHE A 11 -3.99 3.22 -1.04
N LEU A 12 -5.14 3.90 -1.10
CA LEU A 12 -5.24 5.27 -1.59
C LEU A 12 -4.43 6.24 -0.71
N VAL A 13 -4.48 6.08 0.61
CA VAL A 13 -3.67 6.86 1.55
C VAL A 13 -2.18 6.63 1.32
N ILE A 14 -1.74 5.37 1.18
CA ILE A 14 -0.35 5.03 0.83
C ILE A 14 0.04 5.72 -0.48
N THR A 15 -0.82 5.65 -1.50
CA THR A 15 -0.53 6.20 -2.83
C THR A 15 -0.38 7.72 -2.79
N VAL A 16 -1.30 8.42 -2.14
CA VAL A 16 -1.26 9.89 -2.03
C VAL A 16 -0.06 10.35 -1.22
N LEU A 17 0.20 9.74 -0.06
CA LEU A 17 1.36 10.10 0.76
C LEU A 17 2.68 9.71 0.10
N GLY A 18 2.72 8.57 -0.57
CA GLY A 18 3.88 8.14 -1.35
C GLY A 18 4.19 9.09 -2.49
N ALA A 19 3.16 9.60 -3.20
CA ALA A 19 3.32 10.60 -4.25
C ALA A 19 3.88 11.92 -3.69
N VAL A 20 3.39 12.39 -2.54
CA VAL A 20 3.97 13.55 -1.83
C VAL A 20 5.42 13.27 -1.41
N GLY A 21 5.68 12.04 -1.00
CA GLY A 21 7.00 11.49 -0.66
C GLY A 21 8.06 11.62 -1.74
N VAL A 22 7.67 11.57 -3.01
CA VAL A 22 8.57 11.80 -4.14
C VAL A 22 9.11 13.23 -4.13
N VAL A 23 8.30 14.19 -3.67
CA VAL A 23 8.67 15.61 -3.60
C VAL A 23 9.42 15.92 -2.30
N VAL A 24 9.08 15.24 -1.19
CA VAL A 24 9.68 15.46 0.13
C VAL A 24 10.41 14.19 0.60
N PRO A 25 11.74 14.08 0.38
CA PRO A 25 12.52 12.93 0.76
C PRO A 25 12.41 12.63 2.27
N GLY A 26 12.33 11.35 2.62
CA GLY A 26 12.30 10.88 4.03
C GLY A 26 10.91 10.85 4.69
N LEU A 27 9.92 11.58 4.16
CA LEU A 27 8.55 11.56 4.70
C LEU A 27 7.62 10.58 3.99
N GLY A 28 7.90 10.22 2.75
CA GLY A 28 6.99 9.44 1.92
C GLY A 28 6.94 7.95 2.23
N GLN A 29 8.08 7.27 2.07
CA GLN A 29 8.02 5.85 1.69
C GLN A 29 7.67 4.94 2.87
N LEU A 30 8.26 5.18 4.04
CA LEU A 30 7.91 4.45 5.27
C LEU A 30 6.63 5.01 5.92
N ALA A 31 6.49 6.34 5.99
CA ALA A 31 5.34 6.93 6.66
C ALA A 31 4.03 6.68 5.90
N ALA A 32 4.05 6.65 4.56
CA ALA A 32 2.88 6.30 3.77
C ALA A 32 2.40 4.89 4.09
N GLY A 33 3.32 3.91 4.09
CA GLY A 33 3.03 2.50 4.41
C GLY A 33 2.47 2.32 5.82
N LEU A 34 3.05 3.01 6.81
CA LEU A 34 2.57 2.98 8.19
C LEU A 34 1.19 3.65 8.33
N ILE A 35 1.01 4.87 7.81
CA ILE A 35 -0.23 5.63 7.95
C ILE A 35 -1.37 4.94 7.21
N GLY A 36 -1.15 4.52 5.96
CA GLY A 36 -2.20 3.85 5.19
C GLY A 36 -2.51 2.45 5.70
N GLY A 37 -1.51 1.70 6.19
CA GLY A 37 -1.71 0.44 6.89
C GLY A 37 -2.56 0.62 8.16
N PHE A 38 -2.25 1.62 8.98
CA PHE A 38 -3.04 1.99 10.15
C PHE A 38 -4.48 2.35 9.79
N VAL A 39 -4.70 3.18 8.77
CA VAL A 39 -6.04 3.56 8.30
C VAL A 39 -6.84 2.33 7.86
N ALA A 40 -6.22 1.41 7.09
CA ALA A 40 -6.86 0.16 6.69
C ALA A 40 -7.27 -0.68 7.91
N GLY A 41 -6.37 -0.80 8.89
CA GLY A 41 -6.64 -1.54 10.13
C GLY A 41 -7.76 -0.93 10.96
N TYR A 42 -7.71 0.39 11.17
CA TYR A 42 -8.70 1.14 11.93
C TYR A 42 -10.08 1.05 11.29
N MET A 43 -10.16 1.17 9.96
CA MET A 43 -11.43 1.03 9.23
C MET A 43 -11.96 -0.41 9.16
N ALA A 44 -11.07 -1.40 9.13
CA ALA A 44 -11.47 -2.80 9.18
C ALA A 44 -12.05 -3.16 10.55
N GLY A 45 -11.48 -2.60 11.62
CA GLY A 45 -11.84 -2.88 13.00
C GLY A 45 -11.72 -4.38 13.35
N GLY A 46 -12.31 -4.75 14.49
CA GLY A 46 -12.30 -6.13 14.96
C GLY A 46 -10.99 -6.51 15.66
N SER A 47 -10.38 -7.63 15.26
CA SER A 47 -9.19 -8.18 15.92
C SER A 47 -7.88 -7.67 15.30
N LEU A 48 -6.79 -7.76 16.07
CA LEU A 48 -5.42 -7.47 15.62
C LEU A 48 -5.08 -8.18 14.29
N GLY A 49 -5.43 -9.47 14.16
CA GLY A 49 -5.18 -10.25 12.95
C GLY A 49 -5.98 -9.77 11.74
N SER A 50 -7.20 -9.28 11.96
CA SER A 50 -7.99 -8.63 10.90
C SER A 50 -7.30 -7.34 10.45
N GLY A 51 -6.86 -6.50 11.40
CA GLY A 51 -6.14 -5.26 11.09
C GLY A 51 -4.86 -5.51 10.29
N ALA A 52 -4.05 -6.49 10.72
CA ALA A 52 -2.82 -6.86 10.03
C ALA A 52 -3.06 -7.30 8.60
N TRP A 53 -4.09 -8.12 8.36
CA TRP A 53 -4.46 -8.57 7.03
C TRP A 53 -4.84 -7.41 6.10
N HIS A 54 -5.63 -6.45 6.57
CA HIS A 54 -6.03 -5.30 5.74
C HIS A 54 -4.88 -4.32 5.49
N GLY A 55 -4.00 -4.14 6.47
CA GLY A 55 -2.78 -3.35 6.31
C GLY A 55 -1.83 -3.96 5.27
N LEU A 56 -1.65 -5.29 5.32
CA LEU A 56 -0.84 -6.03 4.32
C LEU A 56 -1.45 -5.93 2.92
N LEU A 57 -2.77 -6.08 2.80
CA LEU A 57 -3.47 -5.91 1.52
C LEU A 57 -3.31 -4.49 0.97
N ALA A 58 -3.46 -3.47 1.81
CA ALA A 58 -3.24 -2.08 1.39
C ALA A 58 -1.81 -1.85 0.88
N GLY A 59 -0.80 -2.33 1.63
CA GLY A 59 0.62 -2.19 1.26
C GLY A 59 0.98 -2.96 -0.02
N SER A 60 0.53 -4.20 -0.14
CA SER A 60 0.79 -5.04 -1.32
C SER A 60 0.13 -4.49 -2.59
N LEU A 61 -1.11 -3.96 -2.50
CA LEU A 61 -1.75 -3.25 -3.61
C LEU A 61 -0.93 -2.03 -4.05
N GLY A 62 -0.34 -1.30 -3.09
CA GLY A 62 0.58 -0.19 -3.34
C GLY A 62 1.77 -0.60 -4.19
N GLY A 63 2.47 -1.65 -3.77
CA GLY A 63 3.63 -2.19 -4.47
C GLY A 63 3.30 -2.73 -5.87
N ILE A 64 2.21 -3.47 -6.01
CA ILE A 64 1.76 -4.02 -7.30
C ILE A 64 1.39 -2.89 -8.27
N ALA A 65 0.64 -1.89 -7.80
CA ALA A 65 0.26 -0.74 -8.63
C ALA A 65 1.51 0.04 -9.10
N ALA A 66 2.45 0.33 -8.19
CA ALA A 66 3.69 1.01 -8.53
C ALA A 66 4.53 0.22 -9.54
N ALA A 67 4.67 -1.09 -9.36
CA ALA A 67 5.37 -1.98 -10.28
C ALA A 67 4.74 -1.97 -11.68
N ALA A 68 3.41 -2.05 -11.76
CA ALA A 68 2.68 -2.01 -13.03
C ALA A 68 2.88 -0.67 -13.76
N ILE A 69 2.76 0.46 -13.04
CA ILE A 69 2.96 1.80 -13.60
C ILE A 69 4.37 1.95 -14.17
N LEU A 70 5.39 1.52 -13.43
CA LEU A 70 6.79 1.63 -13.87
C LEU A 70 7.09 0.73 -15.06
N TRP A 71 6.54 -0.49 -15.09
CA TRP A 71 6.71 -1.38 -16.24
C TRP A 71 6.08 -0.81 -17.52
N LEU A 72 4.85 -0.32 -17.42
CA LEU A 72 4.17 0.32 -18.54
C LEU A 72 4.90 1.59 -18.97
N GLY A 73 5.35 2.41 -18.03
CA GLY A 73 6.13 3.62 -18.30
C GLY A 73 7.43 3.32 -19.05
N LEU A 74 8.20 2.33 -18.61
CA LEU A 74 9.42 1.89 -19.29
C LEU A 74 9.14 1.31 -20.68
N THR A 75 8.05 0.58 -20.84
CA THR A 75 7.61 0.07 -22.15
C THR A 75 7.31 1.23 -23.10
N VAL A 76 6.56 2.24 -22.64
CA VAL A 76 6.20 3.44 -23.41
C VAL A 76 7.45 4.26 -23.78
N ILE A 77 8.33 4.52 -22.82
CA ILE A 77 9.60 5.24 -23.06
C ILE A 77 10.48 4.47 -24.05
N GLY A 78 10.49 3.14 -23.98
CA GLY A 78 11.25 2.29 -24.89
C GLY A 78 10.92 2.50 -26.37
N PHE A 79 9.68 2.91 -26.71
CA PHE A 79 9.30 3.19 -28.10
C PHE A 79 10.11 4.32 -28.75
N VAL A 80 10.81 5.16 -27.97
CA VAL A 80 11.77 6.15 -28.52
C VAL A 80 12.87 5.47 -29.34
N GLY A 81 13.25 4.23 -28.98
CA GLY A 81 14.20 3.41 -29.74
C GLY A 81 13.55 2.52 -30.82
N GLY A 82 12.31 2.79 -31.21
CA GLY A 82 11.55 1.95 -32.14
C GLY A 82 11.12 0.61 -31.53
N PRO A 83 10.76 -0.39 -32.37
CA PRO A 83 10.24 -1.68 -31.89
C PRO A 83 11.22 -2.44 -30.98
N VAL A 84 12.51 -2.38 -31.28
CA VAL A 84 13.56 -3.02 -30.46
C VAL A 84 13.68 -2.31 -29.11
N GLY A 85 13.66 -0.98 -29.09
CA GLY A 85 13.64 -0.21 -27.85
C GLY A 85 12.42 -0.51 -26.98
N ALA A 86 11.24 -0.66 -27.57
CA ALA A 86 10.02 -1.03 -26.86
C ALA A 86 10.12 -2.43 -26.24
N ALA A 87 10.67 -3.40 -26.98
CA ALA A 87 10.90 -4.75 -26.48
C ALA A 87 11.89 -4.75 -25.28
N LEU A 88 13.00 -4.01 -25.38
CA LEU A 88 13.97 -3.88 -24.30
C LEU A 88 13.40 -3.14 -23.08
N GLY A 89 12.65 -2.06 -23.30
CA GLY A 89 11.97 -1.31 -22.24
C GLY A 89 10.94 -2.17 -21.51
N SER A 90 10.18 -2.98 -22.25
CA SER A 90 9.21 -3.91 -21.66
C SER A 90 9.89 -5.04 -20.89
N LEU A 91 10.93 -5.66 -21.43
CA LEU A 91 11.65 -6.75 -20.75
C LEU A 91 12.34 -6.24 -19.47
N GLY A 92 13.06 -5.12 -19.57
CA GLY A 92 13.72 -4.50 -18.43
C GLY A 92 12.72 -4.01 -17.38
N GLY A 93 11.61 -3.41 -17.82
CA GLY A 93 10.54 -2.98 -16.93
C GLY A 93 9.82 -4.15 -16.24
N LEU A 94 9.71 -5.31 -16.89
CA LEU A 94 9.13 -6.51 -16.29
C LEU A 94 10.03 -7.06 -15.17
N VAL A 95 11.34 -7.13 -15.41
CA VAL A 95 12.32 -7.52 -14.39
C VAL A 95 12.22 -6.58 -13.19
N LEU A 96 12.22 -5.27 -13.44
CA LEU A 96 12.05 -4.26 -12.38
C LEU A 96 10.73 -4.44 -11.63
N ALA A 97 9.62 -4.64 -12.33
CA ALA A 97 8.31 -4.82 -11.71
C ALA A 97 8.26 -6.05 -10.81
N VAL A 98 8.81 -7.19 -11.25
CA VAL A 98 8.89 -8.40 -10.42
C VAL A 98 9.74 -8.14 -9.16
N SER A 99 10.87 -7.44 -9.30
CA SER A 99 11.71 -7.07 -8.16
C SER A 99 10.98 -6.13 -7.18
N ILE A 100 10.24 -5.13 -7.69
CA ILE A 100 9.46 -4.21 -6.88
C ILE A 100 8.33 -4.94 -6.15
N VAL A 101 7.60 -5.83 -6.83
CA VAL A 101 6.55 -6.64 -6.19
C VAL A 101 7.16 -7.48 -5.06
N ALA A 102 8.24 -8.21 -5.32
CA ALA A 102 8.91 -9.02 -4.32
C ALA A 102 9.37 -8.19 -3.11
N PHE A 103 10.03 -7.05 -3.35
CA PHE A 103 10.47 -6.16 -2.28
C PHE A 103 9.29 -5.55 -1.52
N SER A 104 8.21 -5.18 -2.22
CA SER A 104 7.01 -4.60 -1.61
C SER A 104 6.30 -5.58 -0.68
N MET A 105 6.40 -6.90 -0.89
CA MET A 105 5.86 -7.87 0.05
C MET A 105 6.56 -7.82 1.40
N ILE A 106 7.87 -7.50 1.41
CA ILE A 106 8.65 -7.30 2.64
C ILE A 106 8.22 -6.00 3.30
N VAL A 107 8.15 -4.91 2.54
CA VAL A 107 7.75 -3.59 3.07
C VAL A 107 6.29 -3.60 3.56
N ALA A 108 5.39 -4.33 2.90
CA ALA A 108 3.99 -4.45 3.33
C ALA A 108 3.81 -5.07 4.72
N LEU A 109 4.84 -5.72 5.27
CA LEU A 109 4.83 -6.18 6.66
C LEU A 109 4.72 -5.01 7.65
N GLU A 110 5.34 -3.87 7.37
CA GLU A 110 5.21 -2.68 8.23
C GLU A 110 3.78 -2.13 8.20
N SER A 111 3.13 -2.17 7.03
CA SER A 111 1.73 -1.81 6.88
C SER A 111 0.82 -2.79 7.62
N ALA A 112 1.17 -4.07 7.66
CA ALA A 112 0.47 -5.08 8.46
C ALA A 112 0.58 -4.77 9.96
N VAL A 113 1.78 -4.46 10.46
CA VAL A 113 1.98 -4.05 11.86
C VAL A 113 1.15 -2.81 12.18
N ALA A 114 1.22 -1.79 11.33
CA ALA A 114 0.44 -0.58 11.51
C ALA A 114 -1.07 -0.86 11.46
N GLY A 115 -1.52 -1.76 10.59
CA GLY A 115 -2.92 -2.19 10.51
C GLY A 115 -3.38 -2.93 11.76
N ALA A 116 -2.54 -3.76 12.36
CA ALA A 116 -2.85 -4.37 13.65
C ALA A 116 -3.09 -3.30 14.73
N ILE A 117 -2.20 -2.30 14.79
CA ILE A 117 -2.32 -1.18 15.73
C ILE A 117 -3.61 -0.39 15.46
N GLY A 118 -3.92 -0.09 14.20
CA GLY A 118 -5.15 0.60 13.81
C GLY A 118 -6.41 -0.13 14.28
N ALA A 119 -6.46 -1.45 14.08
CA ALA A 119 -7.59 -2.26 14.55
C ALA A 119 -7.72 -2.29 16.07
N ALA A 120 -6.60 -2.34 16.81
CA ALA A 120 -6.62 -2.27 18.27
C ALA A 120 -7.22 -0.94 18.76
N VAL A 121 -6.79 0.18 18.17
CA VAL A 121 -7.32 1.51 18.51
C VAL A 121 -8.82 1.61 18.22
N ALA A 122 -9.28 1.06 17.09
CA ALA A 122 -10.71 1.04 16.76
C ALA A 122 -11.53 0.19 17.75
N GLY A 123 -10.96 -0.93 18.20
CA GLY A 123 -11.58 -1.82 19.20
C GLY A 123 -11.85 -1.14 20.54
N ASP A 124 -10.96 -0.24 20.98
CA ASP A 124 -11.09 0.48 22.25
C ASP A 124 -12.15 1.60 22.21
N GLU A 125 -12.44 2.15 21.03
CA GLU A 125 -13.45 3.21 20.89
C GLU A 125 -14.90 2.71 20.96
N GLU A 126 -15.13 1.47 20.55
CA GLU A 126 -16.47 0.86 20.50
C GLU A 126 -17.10 0.74 21.91
N PRO A 127 -16.41 0.22 22.95
CA PRO A 127 -16.90 0.26 24.33
C PRO A 127 -17.19 1.68 24.84
N ARG A 128 -16.29 2.63 24.55
CA ARG A 128 -16.39 4.02 25.01
C ARG A 128 -17.62 4.72 24.42
N ARG A 129 -17.90 4.54 23.13
CA ARG A 129 -19.11 5.07 22.47
C ARG A 129 -20.39 4.51 23.08
N ARG A 130 -20.42 3.22 23.44
CA ARG A 130 -21.59 2.60 24.07
C ARG A 130 -21.88 3.16 25.46
N THR A 131 -20.84 3.51 26.23
CA THR A 131 -21.01 4.14 27.55
C THR A 131 -21.50 5.58 27.43
N ALA A 132 -21.02 6.34 26.45
CA ALA A 132 -21.42 7.74 26.24
C ALA A 132 -22.84 7.90 25.66
N ALA A 133 -23.41 6.84 25.07
CA ALA A 133 -24.75 6.83 24.49
C ALA A 133 -25.85 6.36 25.47
N ARG A 134 -25.51 6.08 26.73
CA ARG A 134 -26.44 5.74 27.82
C ARG A 134 -26.58 6.91 28.78
#